data_AF-A0A8T5FE85-F1
#
_entry.id   AF-A0A8T5FE85-F1
#
_cell.length_a   1.000
_cell.length_b   1.000
_cell.length_c   1.000
_cell.angle_alpha   90.00
_cell.angle_beta   90.00
_cell.angle_gamma   90.00
#
_symmetry.space_group_name_H-M   'P 1'
#
loop_
_entity.id
_entity.type
_entity.pdbx_description
1 polymer ?
#
loop_
_entity_poly.entity_id
_entity_poly.type
_entity_poly.pdbx_seq_one_letter_code
_entity_poly.pdbx_strand_id
1 'polypeptide(L)'
;MKQWTREQIMEGLQGLVTEMNFMKTSEEFDGKKGGIWTIGAGSGWIFKGLPPFNHGLEYGEILLSDNGDTDPNHKGMKVKDLYLCGIHREIYSWLEERGWYPKWYDGDTLFFWKNSDKHEVDTLKEIRNHPEGDPEDISGEILRRLNERFQNK
;
A
#
# COMPACT_ATOMS: atom_id res chain seq x y z
N MET A 1 -10.67 -3.52 14.56
CA MET A 1 -10.78 -2.88 13.23
C MET A 1 -12.06 -3.36 12.55
N LYS A 2 -12.67 -2.55 11.67
CA LYS A 2 -13.88 -2.99 10.92
C LYS A 2 -13.43 -3.84 9.75
N GLN A 3 -13.69 -5.15 9.77
CA GLN A 3 -13.32 -6.04 8.68
C GLN A 3 -14.26 -5.87 7.47
N TRP A 4 -13.74 -5.43 6.33
CA TRP A 4 -14.49 -5.37 5.07
C TRP A 4 -14.45 -6.70 4.33
N THR A 5 -15.49 -6.98 3.53
CA THR A 5 -15.52 -8.12 2.59
C THR A 5 -14.66 -7.85 1.36
N ARG A 6 -14.43 -8.86 0.53
CA ARG A 6 -13.65 -8.69 -0.71
C ARG A 6 -14.31 -7.73 -1.67
N GLU A 7 -15.62 -7.89 -1.84
CA GLU A 7 -16.44 -7.07 -2.74
C GLU A 7 -16.37 -5.60 -2.32
N GLN A 8 -16.46 -5.33 -1.00
CA GLN A 8 -16.32 -3.99 -0.46
C GLN A 8 -14.93 -3.40 -0.69
N ILE A 9 -13.86 -4.19 -0.57
CA ILE A 9 -12.50 -3.73 -0.87
C ILE A 9 -12.33 -3.46 -2.36
N MET A 10 -12.83 -4.34 -3.22
CA MET A 10 -12.71 -4.17 -4.67
C MET A 10 -13.44 -2.90 -5.14
N GLU A 11 -14.71 -2.74 -4.76
CA GLU A 11 -15.48 -1.53 -5.07
C GLU A 11 -14.84 -0.28 -4.46
N GLY A 12 -14.35 -0.37 -3.23
CA GLY A 12 -13.72 0.75 -2.52
C GLY A 12 -12.38 1.18 -3.11
N LEU A 13 -11.51 0.24 -3.50
CA LEU A 13 -10.25 0.53 -4.18
C LEU A 13 -10.47 1.11 -5.57
N GLN A 14 -11.44 0.58 -6.32
CA GLN A 14 -11.81 1.14 -7.62
C GLN A 14 -12.38 2.56 -7.50
N GLY A 15 -13.08 2.87 -6.40
CA GLY A 15 -13.53 4.23 -6.10
C GLY A 15 -12.39 5.16 -5.64
N LEU A 16 -11.38 4.64 -4.94
CA LEU A 16 -10.24 5.40 -4.43
C LEU A 16 -9.21 5.70 -5.53
N VAL A 17 -8.85 4.68 -6.29
CA VAL A 17 -7.90 4.73 -7.41
C VAL A 17 -8.70 4.48 -8.68
N THR A 18 -9.31 5.52 -9.24
CA THR A 18 -10.27 5.39 -10.36
C THR A 18 -9.70 4.78 -11.63
N GLU A 19 -8.38 4.83 -11.82
CA GLU A 19 -7.69 4.20 -12.94
C GLU A 19 -7.56 2.67 -12.78
N MET A 20 -7.70 2.17 -11.55
CA MET A 20 -7.61 0.77 -11.22
C MET A 20 -8.80 0.01 -11.79
N ASN A 21 -8.56 -0.74 -12.85
CA ASN A 21 -9.59 -1.42 -13.64
C ASN A 21 -9.49 -2.95 -13.59
N PHE A 22 -8.55 -3.48 -12.81
CA PHE A 22 -8.31 -4.91 -12.70
C PHE A 22 -8.17 -5.33 -11.24
N MET A 23 -9.07 -6.19 -10.79
CA MET A 23 -8.96 -6.94 -9.54
C MET A 23 -9.68 -8.26 -9.70
N LYS A 24 -9.12 -9.31 -9.10
CA LYS A 24 -9.71 -10.64 -9.08
C LYS A 24 -9.47 -11.33 -7.75
N THR A 25 -10.19 -12.42 -7.52
CA THR A 25 -9.98 -13.23 -6.32
C THR A 25 -8.65 -13.97 -6.40
N SER A 26 -7.94 -14.12 -5.27
CA SER A 26 -6.65 -14.85 -5.25
C SER A 26 -6.78 -16.30 -5.74
N GLU A 27 -7.96 -16.88 -5.59
CA GLU A 27 -8.30 -18.23 -6.07
C GLU A 27 -8.17 -18.35 -7.59
N GLU A 28 -8.44 -17.29 -8.34
CA GLU A 28 -8.28 -17.25 -9.80
C GLU A 28 -6.80 -17.18 -10.23
N PHE A 29 -5.87 -16.88 -9.31
CA PHE A 29 -4.44 -16.76 -9.59
C PHE A 29 -3.64 -17.99 -9.15
N ASP A 30 -3.58 -18.27 -7.84
CA ASP A 30 -2.78 -19.39 -7.27
C ASP A 30 -3.62 -20.39 -6.46
N GLY A 31 -4.94 -20.24 -6.44
CA GLY A 31 -5.84 -21.10 -5.68
C GLY A 31 -5.86 -20.84 -4.17
N LYS A 32 -5.06 -19.90 -3.63
CA LYS A 32 -5.14 -19.52 -2.22
C LYS A 32 -6.43 -18.75 -1.98
N LYS A 33 -7.08 -19.04 -0.84
CA LYS A 33 -8.42 -18.54 -0.55
C LYS A 33 -8.42 -17.24 0.25
N GLY A 34 -9.38 -16.38 -0.08
CA GLY A 34 -9.74 -15.23 0.75
C GLY A 34 -8.99 -13.93 0.48
N GLY A 35 -8.09 -13.89 -0.51
CA GLY A 35 -7.40 -12.69 -0.95
C GLY A 35 -8.00 -12.08 -2.21
N ILE A 36 -7.44 -10.94 -2.57
CA ILE A 36 -7.63 -10.24 -3.85
C ILE A 36 -6.26 -10.08 -4.47
N TRP A 37 -6.15 -10.16 -5.80
CA TRP A 37 -4.93 -9.78 -6.50
C TRP A 37 -5.22 -8.73 -7.56
N THR A 38 -4.21 -7.92 -7.84
CA THR A 38 -4.22 -6.83 -8.81
C THR A 38 -2.87 -6.74 -9.54
N ILE A 39 -2.84 -5.95 -10.60
CA ILE A 39 -1.61 -5.53 -11.27
C ILE A 39 -0.84 -4.59 -10.34
N GLY A 40 0.46 -4.83 -10.24
CA GLY A 40 1.44 -4.12 -9.42
C GLY A 40 2.07 -2.91 -10.12
N ALA A 41 3.41 -2.87 -10.13
CA ALA A 41 4.16 -1.71 -10.62
C ALA A 41 3.94 -1.44 -12.13
N GLY A 42 3.73 -2.47 -12.93
CA GLY A 42 3.46 -2.37 -14.37
C GLY A 42 2.04 -1.95 -14.75
N SER A 43 1.17 -1.59 -13.79
CA SER A 43 -0.23 -1.22 -14.06
C SER A 43 -0.38 0.04 -14.92
N GLY A 44 0.58 0.97 -14.83
CA GLY A 44 0.49 2.28 -15.48
C GLY A 44 -0.58 3.20 -14.88
N TRP A 45 -1.21 2.81 -13.78
CA TRP A 45 -2.21 3.62 -13.10
C TRP A 45 -1.58 4.81 -12.38
N ILE A 46 -2.36 5.88 -12.25
CA ILE A 46 -1.98 7.11 -11.56
C ILE A 46 -2.95 7.38 -10.42
N PHE A 47 -2.39 7.67 -9.26
CA PHE A 47 -3.06 8.10 -8.05
C PHE A 47 -2.38 9.38 -7.55
N LYS A 48 -3.13 10.50 -7.56
CA LYS A 48 -2.61 11.82 -7.17
C LYS A 48 -1.30 12.21 -7.90
N GLY A 49 -1.21 11.89 -9.20
CA GLY A 49 -0.05 12.20 -10.03
C GLY A 49 1.13 11.23 -9.89
N LEU A 50 1.01 10.18 -9.07
CA LEU A 50 2.06 9.18 -8.86
C LEU A 50 1.53 7.76 -9.08
N PRO A 51 2.37 6.77 -9.41
CA PRO A 51 1.94 5.37 -9.46
C PRO A 51 1.40 4.89 -8.10
N PRO A 52 0.24 4.23 -8.02
CA PRO A 52 -0.28 3.74 -6.73
C PRO A 52 0.60 2.64 -6.14
N PHE A 53 1.25 1.86 -7.00
CA PHE A 53 2.11 0.73 -6.66
C PHE A 53 3.43 0.84 -7.40
N ASN A 54 4.53 0.64 -6.67
CA ASN A 54 5.87 0.65 -7.21
C ASN A 54 6.76 -0.26 -6.36
N HIS A 55 6.89 -1.51 -6.79
CA HIS A 55 7.71 -2.53 -6.11
C HIS A 55 9.19 -2.14 -6.07
N GLY A 56 9.71 -1.57 -7.16
CA GLY A 56 11.12 -1.20 -7.32
C GLY A 56 11.45 0.21 -6.85
N LEU A 57 10.72 0.74 -5.85
CA LEU A 57 10.86 2.13 -5.43
C LEU A 57 12.21 2.39 -4.72
N GLU A 58 13.25 2.63 -5.53
CA GLU A 58 14.54 3.21 -5.14
C GLU A 58 14.59 4.74 -5.39
N TYR A 59 13.49 5.35 -5.87
CA TYR A 59 13.32 6.79 -6.17
C TYR A 59 13.39 7.73 -4.97
N GLY A 60 13.86 7.24 -3.83
CA GLY A 60 13.63 7.79 -2.51
C GLY A 60 14.32 9.11 -2.18
N GLU A 61 14.92 9.78 -3.15
CA GLU A 61 15.59 11.06 -2.95
C GLU A 61 15.00 12.19 -3.80
N ILE A 62 14.12 11.88 -4.76
CA ILE A 62 13.45 12.92 -5.56
C ILE A 62 12.46 13.66 -4.68
N LEU A 63 12.57 14.99 -4.63
CA LEU A 63 11.57 15.82 -3.96
C LEU A 63 10.28 15.79 -4.76
N LEU A 64 9.14 15.72 -4.07
CA LEU A 64 7.83 15.72 -4.72
C LEU A 64 7.58 16.97 -5.56
N SER A 65 8.12 18.12 -5.11
CA SER A 65 8.10 19.38 -5.87
C SER A 65 8.71 19.26 -7.26
N ASP A 66 9.72 18.40 -7.41
CA ASP A 66 10.45 18.22 -8.66
C ASP A 66 9.66 17.31 -9.63
N ASN A 67 8.69 16.56 -9.11
CA ASN A 67 7.78 15.73 -9.88
C ASN A 67 6.41 16.40 -10.14
N GLY A 68 6.31 17.72 -9.93
CA GLY A 68 5.09 18.48 -10.20
C GLY A 68 4.01 18.38 -9.12
N ASP A 69 4.32 17.80 -7.95
CA ASP A 69 3.43 17.87 -6.80
C ASP A 69 3.32 19.31 -6.29
N THR A 70 2.08 19.75 -6.04
CA THR A 70 1.76 21.11 -5.62
C THR A 70 1.11 21.16 -4.24
N ASP A 71 1.02 20.04 -3.53
CA ASP A 71 0.42 20.00 -2.21
C ASP A 71 1.36 20.68 -1.21
N PRO A 72 0.92 21.73 -0.49
CA PRO A 72 1.77 22.41 0.48
C PRO A 72 2.23 21.49 1.62
N ASN A 73 1.51 20.41 1.92
CA ASN A 73 1.89 19.42 2.94
C ASN A 73 3.03 18.50 2.49
N HIS A 74 3.30 18.43 1.18
CA HIS A 74 4.34 17.60 0.58
C HIS A 74 5.68 18.35 0.41
N LYS A 75 5.74 19.61 0.83
CA LYS A 75 6.94 20.44 0.67
C LYS A 75 8.15 19.83 1.39
N GLY A 76 9.20 19.54 0.62
CA GLY A 76 10.45 18.97 1.14
C GLY A 76 10.39 17.46 1.42
N MET A 77 9.25 16.81 1.17
CA MET A 77 9.14 15.36 1.23
C MET A 77 9.72 14.72 -0.03
N LYS A 78 10.31 13.55 0.14
CA LYS A 78 10.82 12.73 -0.96
C LYS A 78 9.76 11.74 -1.39
N VAL A 79 9.84 11.27 -2.64
CA VAL A 79 8.91 10.27 -3.18
C VAL A 79 8.81 9.04 -2.26
N LYS A 80 9.93 8.51 -1.72
CA LYS A 80 9.87 7.37 -0.77
C LYS A 80 9.03 7.63 0.47
N ASP A 81 8.92 8.89 0.91
CA ASP A 81 8.20 9.20 2.13
C ASP A 81 6.67 9.03 1.92
N LEU A 82 6.20 9.04 0.67
CA LEU A 82 4.80 8.78 0.31
C LEU A 82 4.46 7.30 0.14
N TYR A 83 5.42 6.38 0.21
CA TYR A 83 5.16 4.95 0.03
C TYR A 83 5.50 4.16 1.29
N LEU A 84 4.69 3.16 1.58
CA LEU A 84 5.03 2.08 2.51
C LEU A 84 5.11 0.78 1.73
N CYS A 85 6.27 0.11 1.78
CA CYS A 85 6.50 -1.16 1.07
C CYS A 85 6.13 -1.08 -0.42
N GLY A 86 6.46 0.02 -1.09
CA GLY A 86 6.13 0.22 -2.50
C GLY A 86 4.64 0.51 -2.79
N ILE A 87 3.81 0.74 -1.77
CA ILE A 87 2.39 1.10 -1.92
C ILE A 87 2.19 2.53 -1.44
N HIS A 88 1.45 3.35 -2.18
CA HIS A 88 1.15 4.72 -1.74
C HIS A 88 0.49 4.70 -0.35
N ARG A 89 1.01 5.52 0.58
CA ARG A 89 0.69 5.50 2.01
C ARG A 89 -0.80 5.64 2.31
N GLU A 90 -1.51 6.47 1.56
CA GLU A 90 -2.98 6.59 1.69
C GLU A 90 -3.72 5.30 1.33
N ILE A 91 -3.29 4.61 0.27
CA ILE A 91 -3.88 3.33 -0.13
C ILE A 91 -3.60 2.29 0.95
N TYR A 92 -2.37 2.25 1.45
CA TYR A 92 -1.98 1.36 2.54
C TYR A 92 -2.83 1.61 3.80
N SER A 93 -2.94 2.87 4.24
CA SER A 93 -3.75 3.25 5.41
C SER A 93 -5.22 2.88 5.23
N TRP A 94 -5.76 3.12 4.03
CA TRP A 94 -7.14 2.82 3.70
C TRP A 94 -7.45 1.33 3.82
N LEU A 95 -6.53 0.46 3.38
CA LEU A 95 -6.64 -1.00 3.52
C LEU A 95 -6.61 -1.42 5.00
N GLU A 96 -5.62 -0.92 5.75
CA GLU A 96 -5.40 -1.20 7.17
C GLU A 96 -6.63 -0.92 8.03
N GLU A 97 -7.21 0.27 7.89
CA GLU A 97 -8.43 0.69 8.60
C GLU A 97 -9.62 -0.26 8.38
N ARG A 98 -9.61 -1.00 7.26
CA ARG A 98 -10.65 -1.93 6.80
C ARG A 98 -10.31 -3.39 7.06
N GLY A 99 -9.20 -3.64 7.77
CA GLY A 99 -8.73 -4.98 8.13
C GLY A 99 -8.06 -5.72 6.98
N TRP A 100 -7.36 -5.01 6.10
CA TRP A 100 -6.63 -5.59 4.97
C TRP A 100 -5.19 -5.08 4.93
N TYR A 101 -4.28 -5.90 4.40
CA TYR A 101 -2.90 -5.52 4.17
C TYR A 101 -2.44 -5.91 2.76
N PRO A 102 -1.58 -5.11 2.12
CA PRO A 102 -0.96 -5.45 0.86
C PRO A 102 0.27 -6.34 1.05
N LYS A 103 0.48 -7.28 0.12
CA LYS A 103 1.68 -8.12 0.04
C LYS A 103 2.04 -8.35 -1.42
N TRP A 104 3.26 -7.99 -1.79
CA TRP A 104 3.79 -8.26 -3.13
C TRP A 104 3.99 -9.78 -3.31
N TYR A 105 3.63 -10.28 -4.49
CA TYR A 105 4.01 -11.62 -4.93
C TYR A 105 5.25 -11.55 -5.82
N ASP A 106 5.30 -10.54 -6.69
CA ASP A 106 6.46 -10.14 -7.48
C ASP A 106 6.33 -8.64 -7.82
N GLY A 107 7.15 -8.12 -8.74
CA GLY A 107 7.12 -6.70 -9.13
C GLY A 107 5.82 -6.21 -9.77
N ASP A 108 5.06 -7.12 -10.39
CA ASP A 108 3.86 -6.79 -11.18
C ASP A 108 2.58 -7.43 -10.64
N THR A 109 2.68 -8.17 -9.53
CA THR A 109 1.57 -8.86 -8.91
C THR A 109 1.50 -8.48 -7.43
N LEU A 110 0.38 -7.85 -7.06
CA LEU A 110 0.12 -7.41 -5.70
C LEU A 110 -1.13 -8.10 -5.15
N PHE A 111 -1.02 -8.64 -3.95
CA PHE A 111 -2.15 -9.22 -3.23
C PHE A 111 -2.61 -8.31 -2.10
N PHE A 112 -3.91 -8.38 -1.80
CA PHE A 112 -4.51 -7.86 -0.58
C PHE A 112 -5.08 -9.02 0.22
N TRP A 113 -4.70 -9.10 1.49
CA TRP A 113 -5.12 -10.15 2.41
C TRP A 113 -5.81 -9.55 3.63
N LYS A 114 -6.63 -10.35 4.31
CA LYS A 114 -7.25 -9.94 5.57
C LYS A 114 -6.21 -9.95 6.70
N ASN A 115 -6.23 -8.93 7.54
CA ASN A 115 -5.51 -8.93 8.81
C ASN A 115 -6.18 -9.92 9.76
N SER A 116 -5.70 -11.16 9.81
CA SER A 116 -6.02 -12.08 10.92
C SER A 116 -5.16 -11.71 12.12
N ASP A 117 -5.74 -11.66 13.34
CA ASP A 117 -5.18 -11.10 14.59
C ASP A 117 -3.83 -11.70 15.12
N LYS A 118 -2.96 -12.29 14.28
CA LYS A 118 -1.76 -13.07 14.65
C LYS A 118 -0.40 -12.56 14.13
N HIS A 119 -0.32 -11.45 13.42
CA HIS A 119 0.99 -10.90 13.04
C HIS A 119 1.64 -10.17 14.25
N GLU A 120 2.97 -10.22 14.41
CA GLU A 120 3.81 -9.61 15.49
C GLU A 120 4.53 -8.33 15.01
N VAL A 121 4.51 -7.20 15.77
CA VAL A 121 4.74 -5.81 15.27
C VAL A 121 6.22 -5.38 14.98
N ASP A 122 6.75 -5.48 13.74
CA ASP A 122 8.01 -4.95 13.19
C ASP A 122 8.31 -3.47 13.50
N THR A 123 9.31 -3.21 14.33
CA THR A 123 9.59 -1.84 14.81
C THR A 123 10.03 -0.83 13.73
N LEU A 124 9.44 0.37 13.78
CA LEU A 124 9.60 1.52 12.86
C LEU A 124 11.03 1.95 12.49
N LYS A 125 12.04 1.62 13.31
CA LYS A 125 13.42 2.04 13.04
C LYS A 125 14.10 1.19 11.96
N GLU A 126 13.50 0.03 11.62
CA GLU A 126 14.08 -0.98 10.75
C GLU A 126 13.23 -1.30 9.50
N ILE A 127 12.06 -0.65 9.33
CA ILE A 127 11.23 -0.76 8.11
C ILE A 127 11.95 -0.03 6.95
N ARG A 128 12.94 -0.71 6.41
CA ARG A 128 13.59 -0.37 5.15
C ARG A 128 12.70 -0.88 4.02
N ASN A 129 12.62 -0.12 2.92
CA ASN A 129 12.20 -0.63 1.62
C ASN A 129 13.08 -1.86 1.33
N HIS A 130 12.57 -3.08 1.57
CA HIS A 130 13.37 -4.30 1.51
C HIS A 130 13.31 -4.88 0.09
N PRO A 131 14.44 -4.97 -0.64
CA PRO A 131 14.48 -5.39 -2.04
C PRO A 131 14.22 -6.88 -2.30
N GLU A 132 14.06 -7.71 -1.24
CA GLU A 132 13.89 -9.17 -1.36
C GLU A 132 12.84 -9.73 -0.38
N GLY A 133 11.83 -8.93 0.01
CA GLY A 133 10.95 -9.23 1.14
C GLY A 133 10.28 -10.61 1.15
N ASP A 134 10.14 -11.21 2.36
CA ASP A 134 9.08 -12.14 2.81
C ASP A 134 9.37 -12.55 4.28
N PRO A 135 8.49 -13.24 5.06
CA PRO A 135 7.13 -13.67 4.75
C PRO A 135 5.99 -13.52 5.80
N GLU A 136 6.16 -12.93 6.99
CA GLU A 136 5.15 -13.05 8.07
C GLU A 136 4.73 -11.77 8.82
N ASP A 137 4.79 -10.54 8.24
CA ASP A 137 4.87 -9.34 9.08
C ASP A 137 3.81 -8.22 8.96
N ILE A 138 3.49 -7.69 10.13
CA ILE A 138 2.56 -6.69 10.65
C ILE A 138 2.73 -5.23 10.17
N SER A 139 3.54 -5.04 9.14
CA SER A 139 4.10 -3.75 8.74
C SER A 139 3.02 -2.66 8.54
N GLY A 140 1.76 -3.07 8.44
CA GLY A 140 0.58 -2.23 8.49
C GLY A 140 0.10 -1.71 9.85
N GLU A 141 0.04 -2.51 10.93
CA GLU A 141 -0.50 -2.09 12.25
C GLU A 141 0.25 -0.84 12.82
N ILE A 142 1.44 -0.60 12.27
CA ILE A 142 2.35 0.47 12.62
C ILE A 142 2.15 1.75 11.82
N LEU A 143 1.62 1.66 10.60
CA LEU A 143 1.16 2.83 9.88
C LEU A 143 -0.09 3.42 10.57
N ARG A 144 -0.91 2.56 11.19
CA ARG A 144 -2.09 2.92 11.99
C ARG A 144 -1.79 3.84 13.19
N ARG A 145 -0.63 3.74 13.85
CA ARG A 145 -0.25 4.63 14.98
C ARG A 145 0.57 5.85 14.58
N LEU A 146 1.23 5.81 13.43
CA LEU A 146 2.02 6.95 12.94
C LEU A 146 1.15 8.20 12.74
N ASN A 147 -0.10 8.07 12.31
CA ASN A 147 -0.97 9.23 12.08
C ASN A 147 -1.72 9.74 13.31
N GLU A 148 -2.00 8.92 14.32
CA GLU A 148 -2.56 9.39 15.60
C GLU A 148 -1.67 10.47 16.27
N ARG A 149 -0.40 10.58 15.88
CA ARG A 149 0.64 11.39 16.53
C ARG A 149 1.02 12.69 15.80
N PHE A 150 0.78 12.81 14.50
CA PHE A 150 1.06 14.03 13.71
C PHE A 150 -0.12 15.02 13.64
N GLN A 151 -1.26 14.68 14.24
CA GLN A 151 -2.38 15.59 14.52
C GLN A 151 -2.20 16.38 15.85
N ASN A 152 -1.04 16.31 16.52
CA ASN A 152 -0.80 16.96 17.82
C ASN A 152 0.43 17.90 17.88
N LYS A 153 0.94 18.41 16.74
CA LYS A 153 1.90 19.53 16.70
C LYS A 153 1.70 20.42 15.48
#